data_AF-A0A350YME4-F1
#
_entry.id   AF-A0A350YME4-F1
#
_cell.length_a   1.000
_cell.length_b   1.000
_cell.length_c   1.000
_cell.angle_alpha   90.00
_cell.angle_beta   90.00
_cell.angle_gamma   90.00
#
_symmetry.space_group_name_H-M   'P 1'
#
loop_
_entity.id
_entity.type
_entity.pdbx_description
1 polymer ?
#
loop_
_entity_poly.entity_id
_entity_poly.type
_entity_poly.pdbx_seq_one_letter_code
_entity_poly.pdbx_strand_id
1 'polypeptide(L)'
;AVTDFTIYEGLLLGSIVSSTDSAAVFSILRSKNVALKGNLRPLLELESGSNDPMAYILTIIFTGLVTTPETSLWNIIPMFLRQLLLGGLLGFLFGKLGTLLINKIRLEYEGLYTVLVIAIMFFCFSATNFVGGNGFLAVYLSAVYLGNQELIHKKKILKAWDGFAWLMQIVLFLTLGLLVFPKQIVPVIGIGLIISLFLIVIARPVSVFISLIPFRIQARSRWLISWVGLRGAVPIVFATYPLIAGAEKAGMIFNIVFFISITSVLIQGITLPVVAKWLHLTLPEKLKQRTPADMDITDSIKSILTEIVIPETSLAVGRQIVELGLPKTSVISYIQRDYKYLTPTGSTTLMANDVLSVLSENQDSLTIVYRCLDLKESVTAKEPLID
;
A
#
# COMPACT_ATOMS: atom_id res chain seq x y z
N ALA A 1 7.27 -40.70 -6.50
CA ALA A 1 6.83 -39.38 -5.99
C ALA A 1 7.89 -38.35 -6.37
N VAL A 2 7.54 -37.05 -6.51
CA VAL A 2 8.51 -35.99 -6.87
C VAL A 2 9.44 -35.67 -5.69
N THR A 3 9.00 -35.97 -4.46
CA THR A 3 9.78 -35.87 -3.21
C THR A 3 9.45 -37.05 -2.30
N ASP A 4 10.31 -37.33 -1.31
CA ASP A 4 10.06 -38.29 -0.21
C ASP A 4 9.24 -37.68 0.93
N PHE A 5 8.34 -36.75 0.60
CA PHE A 5 7.51 -36.07 1.60
C PHE A 5 6.33 -36.93 2.05
N THR A 6 6.05 -36.89 3.34
CA THR A 6 4.79 -37.40 3.89
C THR A 6 3.64 -36.50 3.43
N ILE A 7 2.40 -36.99 3.60
CA ILE A 7 1.20 -36.21 3.27
C ILE A 7 1.18 -34.90 4.07
N TYR A 8 1.57 -34.91 5.36
CA TYR A 8 1.61 -33.70 6.18
C TYR A 8 2.68 -32.72 5.74
N GLU A 9 3.85 -33.19 5.32
CA GLU A 9 4.89 -32.32 4.74
C GLU A 9 4.45 -31.70 3.41
N GLY A 10 3.71 -32.45 2.58
CA GLY A 10 3.10 -31.94 1.36
C GLY A 10 2.02 -30.89 1.60
N LEU A 11 1.15 -31.11 2.60
CA LEU A 11 0.13 -30.14 3.03
C LEU A 11 0.76 -28.89 3.65
N LEU A 12 1.82 -29.05 4.43
CA LEU A 12 2.61 -27.95 4.97
C LEU A 12 3.22 -27.11 3.85
N LEU A 13 3.91 -27.75 2.90
CA LEU A 13 4.47 -27.06 1.73
C LEU A 13 3.38 -26.29 0.97
N GLY A 14 2.25 -26.95 0.69
CA GLY A 14 1.10 -26.36 0.00
C GLY A 14 0.52 -25.14 0.72
N SER A 15 0.46 -25.19 2.05
CA SER A 15 -0.05 -24.11 2.90
C SER A 15 0.90 -22.92 2.98
N ILE A 16 2.21 -23.18 2.99
CA ILE A 16 3.21 -22.12 2.96
C ILE A 16 3.15 -21.38 1.62
N VAL A 17 3.07 -22.11 0.50
CA VAL A 17 3.08 -21.53 -0.86
C VAL A 17 1.71 -21.09 -1.35
N SER A 18 0.65 -21.19 -0.53
CA SER A 18 -0.67 -20.69 -0.90
C SER A 18 -0.76 -19.18 -0.81
N SER A 19 0.05 -18.54 0.05
CA SER A 19 0.15 -17.08 0.18
C SER A 19 0.62 -16.41 -1.12
N THR A 20 0.01 -15.27 -1.45
CA THR A 20 0.27 -14.49 -2.66
C THR A 20 0.55 -13.04 -2.29
N ASP A 21 1.49 -12.40 -2.97
CA ASP A 21 1.95 -11.04 -2.64
C ASP A 21 1.44 -10.00 -3.65
N SER A 22 0.33 -9.36 -3.32
CA SER A 22 -0.25 -8.27 -4.12
C SER A 22 0.61 -7.00 -4.09
N ALA A 23 1.35 -6.72 -3.02
CA ALA A 23 2.20 -5.54 -2.93
C ALA A 23 3.32 -5.58 -3.98
N ALA A 24 3.97 -6.75 -4.14
CA ALA A 24 4.94 -6.98 -5.20
C ALA A 24 4.33 -6.83 -6.60
N VAL A 25 3.14 -7.42 -6.83
CA VAL A 25 2.40 -7.31 -8.10
C VAL A 25 2.12 -5.85 -8.46
N PHE A 26 1.58 -5.06 -7.52
CA PHE A 26 1.23 -3.67 -7.79
C PHE A 26 2.45 -2.77 -7.91
N SER A 27 3.53 -3.06 -7.18
CA SER A 27 4.82 -2.40 -7.36
C SER A 27 5.37 -2.58 -8.78
N ILE A 28 5.33 -3.82 -9.30
CA ILE A 28 5.76 -4.14 -10.68
C ILE A 28 4.87 -3.42 -11.70
N LEU A 29 3.55 -3.50 -11.55
CA LEU A 29 2.60 -2.83 -12.45
C LEU A 29 2.80 -1.31 -12.45
N ARG A 30 3.03 -0.70 -11.28
CA ARG A 30 3.31 0.73 -11.12
C ARG A 30 4.62 1.12 -11.80
N SER A 31 5.70 0.36 -11.60
CA SER A 31 7.00 0.62 -12.25
C SER A 31 6.95 0.55 -13.79
N LYS A 32 5.97 -0.19 -14.34
CA LYS A 32 5.73 -0.31 -15.78
C LYS A 32 4.57 0.56 -16.28
N ASN A 33 4.06 1.47 -15.45
CA ASN A 33 2.94 2.35 -15.78
C ASN A 33 1.70 1.61 -16.30
N VAL A 34 1.40 0.43 -15.74
CA VAL A 34 0.23 -0.39 -16.08
C VAL A 34 -0.81 -0.30 -14.97
N ALA A 35 -2.03 0.11 -15.32
CA ALA A 35 -3.19 0.08 -14.42
C ALA A 35 -4.22 -0.95 -14.92
N LEU A 36 -4.80 -1.73 -14.01
CA LEU A 36 -5.79 -2.76 -14.35
C LEU A 36 -7.21 -2.17 -14.47
N LYS A 37 -8.03 -2.73 -15.36
CA LYS A 37 -9.43 -2.32 -15.57
C LYS A 37 -10.37 -2.82 -14.48
N GLY A 38 -11.43 -2.05 -14.23
CA GLY A 38 -12.55 -2.43 -13.38
C GLY A 38 -12.12 -2.76 -11.95
N ASN A 39 -12.75 -3.76 -11.35
CA ASN A 39 -12.53 -4.15 -9.96
C ASN A 39 -11.42 -5.18 -9.76
N LEU A 40 -10.53 -5.36 -10.76
CA LEU A 40 -9.44 -6.34 -10.68
C LEU A 40 -8.44 -6.01 -9.57
N ARG A 41 -8.06 -4.73 -9.43
CA ARG A 41 -7.12 -4.32 -8.39
C ARG A 41 -7.70 -4.55 -6.99
N PRO A 42 -8.88 -4.04 -6.62
CA PRO A 42 -9.48 -4.30 -5.31
C PRO A 42 -9.69 -5.79 -5.03
N LEU A 43 -10.06 -6.58 -6.05
CA LEU A 43 -10.22 -8.03 -5.91
C LEU A 43 -8.90 -8.73 -5.56
N LEU A 44 -7.81 -8.35 -6.22
CA LEU A 44 -6.48 -8.92 -5.97
C LEU A 44 -5.92 -8.48 -4.62
N GLU A 45 -6.17 -7.24 -4.20
CA GLU A 45 -5.83 -6.74 -2.85
C GLU A 45 -6.61 -7.52 -1.77
N LEU A 46 -7.91 -7.76 -2.00
CA LEU A 46 -8.75 -8.56 -1.10
C LEU A 46 -8.27 -10.01 -1.02
N GLU A 47 -7.98 -10.63 -2.18
CA GLU A 47 -7.51 -12.01 -2.25
C GLU A 47 -6.20 -12.18 -1.49
N SER A 48 -5.18 -11.39 -1.84
CA SER A 48 -3.86 -11.47 -1.20
C SER A 48 -3.94 -11.15 0.29
N GLY A 49 -4.66 -10.10 0.68
CA GLY A 49 -4.79 -9.72 2.08
C GLY A 49 -5.55 -10.75 2.94
N SER A 50 -6.56 -11.43 2.37
CA SER A 50 -7.33 -12.46 3.10
C SER A 50 -6.62 -13.82 3.14
N ASN A 51 -5.78 -14.09 2.15
CA ASN A 51 -5.01 -15.32 2.01
C ASN A 51 -3.94 -15.46 3.11
N ASP A 52 -3.18 -14.40 3.39
CA ASP A 52 -2.03 -14.48 4.30
C ASP A 52 -2.41 -14.95 5.72
N PRO A 53 -3.47 -14.45 6.37
CA PRO A 53 -3.91 -14.99 7.64
C PRO A 53 -4.33 -16.47 7.56
N MET A 54 -4.93 -16.91 6.46
CA MET A 54 -5.34 -18.31 6.28
C MET A 54 -4.12 -19.23 6.07
N ALA A 55 -3.18 -18.82 5.23
CA ALA A 55 -1.92 -19.51 4.99
C ALA A 55 -1.10 -19.64 6.28
N TYR A 56 -1.09 -18.61 7.13
CA TYR A 56 -0.49 -18.65 8.47
C TYR A 56 -1.12 -19.75 9.34
N ILE A 57 -2.46 -19.75 9.49
CA ILE A 57 -3.17 -20.74 10.32
C ILE A 57 -2.83 -22.17 9.86
N LEU A 58 -2.94 -22.42 8.55
CA LEU A 58 -2.66 -23.74 7.98
C LEU A 58 -1.20 -24.14 8.17
N THR A 59 -0.27 -23.20 8.00
CA THR A 59 1.17 -23.45 8.24
C THR A 59 1.42 -23.87 9.68
N ILE A 60 0.84 -23.18 10.67
CA ILE A 60 1.00 -23.55 12.09
C ILE A 60 0.39 -24.92 12.38
N ILE A 61 -0.81 -25.20 11.87
CA ILE A 61 -1.49 -26.49 12.06
C ILE A 61 -0.66 -27.63 11.48
N PHE A 62 -0.23 -27.52 10.22
CA PHE A 62 0.54 -28.59 9.58
C PHE A 62 1.96 -28.70 10.13
N THR A 63 2.56 -27.59 10.58
CA THR A 63 3.82 -27.65 11.34
C THR A 63 3.64 -28.50 12.60
N GLY A 64 2.56 -28.29 13.36
CA GLY A 64 2.25 -29.09 14.54
C GLY A 64 2.01 -30.57 14.25
N LEU A 65 1.35 -30.89 13.13
CA LEU A 65 1.13 -32.28 12.70
C LEU A 65 2.42 -32.97 12.24
N VAL A 66 3.36 -32.23 11.65
CA VAL A 66 4.66 -32.76 11.25
C VAL A 66 5.55 -33.01 12.48
N THR A 67 5.52 -32.13 13.48
CA THR A 67 6.35 -32.29 14.69
C THR A 67 5.74 -33.23 15.73
N THR A 68 4.41 -33.29 15.84
CA THR A 68 3.69 -34.13 16.80
C THR A 68 2.56 -34.90 16.10
N PRO A 69 2.88 -36.04 15.44
CA PRO A 69 1.94 -36.78 14.61
C PRO A 69 0.74 -37.40 15.35
N GLU A 70 0.83 -37.56 16.67
CA GLU A 70 -0.24 -38.13 17.51
C GLU A 70 -1.40 -37.16 17.78
N THR A 71 -1.29 -35.91 17.32
CA THR A 71 -2.36 -34.93 17.47
C THR A 71 -3.55 -35.32 16.60
N SER A 72 -4.66 -35.71 17.23
CA SER A 72 -5.89 -36.04 16.51
C SER A 72 -6.40 -34.85 15.67
N LEU A 73 -6.76 -35.12 14.41
CA LEU A 73 -7.40 -34.15 13.51
C LEU A 73 -8.67 -33.52 14.10
N TRP A 74 -9.33 -34.20 15.04
CA TRP A 74 -10.49 -33.69 15.76
C TRP A 74 -10.18 -32.49 16.67
N ASN A 75 -8.94 -32.35 17.16
CA ASN A 75 -8.54 -31.21 18.00
C ASN A 75 -8.15 -29.97 17.15
N ILE A 76 -7.87 -30.17 15.86
CA ILE A 76 -7.45 -29.10 14.95
C ILE A 76 -8.64 -28.24 14.51
N ILE A 77 -9.79 -28.85 14.24
CA ILE A 77 -10.98 -28.13 13.76
C ILE A 77 -11.44 -27.06 14.78
N PRO A 78 -11.60 -27.37 16.08
CA PRO A 78 -11.93 -26.36 17.08
C PRO A 78 -10.86 -25.27 17.21
N MET A 79 -9.58 -25.62 17.12
CA MET A 79 -8.49 -24.66 17.17
C MET A 79 -8.53 -23.70 15.97
N PHE A 80 -8.74 -24.23 14.76
CA PHE A 80 -8.91 -23.45 13.54
C PHE A 80 -10.10 -22.48 13.66
N LEU A 81 -11.27 -22.99 14.06
CA LEU A 81 -12.47 -22.16 14.21
C LEU A 81 -12.29 -21.09 15.29
N ARG A 82 -11.66 -21.43 16.42
CA ARG A 82 -11.33 -20.47 17.48
C ARG A 82 -10.44 -19.35 16.96
N GLN A 83 -9.37 -19.68 16.24
CA GLN A 83 -8.46 -18.68 15.69
C GLN A 83 -9.15 -17.74 14.70
N LEU A 84 -9.99 -18.29 13.83
CA LEU A 84 -10.75 -17.55 12.83
C LEU A 84 -11.82 -16.65 13.47
N LEU A 85 -12.63 -17.19 14.38
CA LEU A 85 -13.72 -16.46 15.04
C LEU A 85 -13.18 -15.36 15.96
N LEU A 86 -12.19 -15.66 16.80
CA LEU A 86 -11.58 -14.66 17.68
C LEU A 86 -10.80 -13.61 16.89
N GLY A 87 -10.05 -14.01 15.86
CA GLY A 87 -9.36 -13.07 14.99
C GLY A 87 -10.34 -12.14 14.26
N GLY A 88 -11.44 -12.69 13.76
CA GLY A 88 -12.53 -11.94 13.14
C GLY A 88 -13.19 -10.93 14.08
N LEU A 89 -13.65 -11.43 15.23
CA LEU A 89 -14.39 -10.64 16.21
C LEU A 89 -13.52 -9.55 16.83
N LEU A 90 -12.30 -9.89 17.26
CA LEU A 90 -11.37 -8.92 17.84
C LEU A 90 -10.86 -7.94 16.80
N GLY A 91 -10.61 -8.37 15.56
CA GLY A 91 -10.24 -7.47 14.47
C GLY A 91 -11.29 -6.40 14.22
N PHE A 92 -12.57 -6.78 14.13
CA PHE A 92 -13.67 -5.83 13.99
C PHE A 92 -13.82 -4.91 15.22
N LEU A 93 -13.72 -5.48 16.43
CA LEU A 93 -13.81 -4.73 17.68
C LEU A 93 -12.70 -3.67 17.77
N PHE A 94 -11.44 -4.06 17.55
CA PHE A 94 -10.31 -3.14 17.56
C PHE A 94 -10.36 -2.15 16.40
N GLY A 95 -10.95 -2.52 15.26
CA GLY A 95 -11.22 -1.59 14.18
C GLY A 95 -12.12 -0.44 14.64
N LYS A 96 -13.26 -0.79 15.26
CA LYS A 96 -14.23 0.18 15.79
C LYS A 96 -13.66 1.02 16.93
N LEU A 97 -12.98 0.39 17.88
CA LEU A 97 -12.34 1.08 18.99
C LEU A 97 -11.21 2.00 18.49
N GLY A 98 -10.43 1.55 17.50
CA GLY A 98 -9.37 2.33 16.88
C GLY A 98 -9.89 3.61 16.24
N THR A 99 -10.99 3.53 15.48
CA THR A 99 -11.65 4.73 14.91
C THR A 99 -12.07 5.71 16.00
N LEU A 100 -12.69 5.23 17.09
CA LEU A 100 -13.10 6.08 18.20
C LEU A 100 -11.90 6.73 18.90
N LEU A 101 -10.83 5.98 19.13
CA LEU A 101 -9.60 6.49 19.77
C LEU A 101 -8.93 7.55 18.89
N ILE A 102 -8.73 7.26 17.61
CA ILE A 102 -8.10 8.18 16.65
C ILE A 102 -8.89 9.49 16.55
N ASN A 103 -10.23 9.43 16.53
CA ASN A 103 -11.04 10.63 16.38
C ASN A 103 -11.27 11.40 17.70
N LYS A 104 -11.06 10.75 18.85
CA LYS A 104 -11.28 11.37 20.16
C LYS A 104 -9.99 11.95 20.76
N ILE A 105 -8.84 11.32 20.51
CA ILE A 105 -7.56 11.80 21.01
C ILE A 105 -7.10 12.98 20.16
N ARG A 106 -6.92 14.14 20.78
CA ARG A 106 -6.36 15.33 20.15
C ARG A 106 -4.87 15.38 20.42
N LEU A 107 -4.09 14.93 19.44
CA LEU A 107 -2.63 15.04 19.48
C LEU A 107 -2.21 16.37 18.89
N GLU A 108 -1.22 17.03 19.53
CA GLU A 108 -0.68 18.33 19.11
C GLU A 108 0.03 18.25 17.75
N TYR A 109 0.74 17.15 17.51
CA TYR A 109 1.46 16.91 16.25
C TYR A 109 0.76 15.86 15.40
N GLU A 110 0.53 16.18 14.13
CA GLU A 110 -0.13 15.27 13.19
C GLU A 110 0.62 13.94 12.99
N GLY A 111 1.96 13.97 13.05
CA GLY A 111 2.80 12.76 12.94
C GLY A 111 2.53 11.73 14.04
N LEU A 112 2.06 12.17 15.21
CA LEU A 112 1.73 11.27 16.32
C LEU A 112 0.50 10.40 16.02
N TYR A 113 -0.37 10.79 15.09
CA TYR A 113 -1.49 9.94 14.67
C TYR A 113 -1.00 8.66 13.97
N THR A 114 0.09 8.73 13.20
CA THR A 114 0.71 7.54 12.61
C THR A 114 1.23 6.59 13.69
N VAL A 115 1.89 7.14 14.72
CA VAL A 115 2.38 6.37 15.88
C VAL A 115 1.22 5.74 16.66
N LEU A 116 0.12 6.47 16.83
CA LEU A 116 -1.10 5.95 17.46
C LEU A 116 -1.67 4.76 16.68
N VAL A 117 -1.74 4.83 15.35
CA VAL A 117 -2.20 3.70 14.53
C VAL A 117 -1.25 2.50 14.67
N ILE A 118 0.06 2.72 14.68
CA ILE A 118 1.05 1.65 14.92
C ILE A 118 0.79 0.97 16.29
N ALA A 119 0.59 1.76 17.34
CA ALA A 119 0.28 1.24 18.68
C ALA A 119 -1.03 0.44 18.70
N ILE A 120 -2.09 0.93 18.05
CA ILE A 120 -3.36 0.21 17.92
C ILE A 120 -3.16 -1.12 17.18
N MET A 121 -2.37 -1.15 16.11
CA MET A 121 -2.11 -2.38 15.34
C MET A 121 -1.31 -3.41 16.13
N PHE A 122 -0.24 -3.00 16.83
CA PHE A 122 0.52 -3.91 17.70
C PHE A 122 -0.31 -4.42 18.88
N PHE A 123 -1.14 -3.55 19.47
CA PHE A 123 -2.04 -3.95 20.55
C PHE A 123 -3.10 -4.94 20.05
N CYS A 124 -3.73 -4.66 18.90
CA CYS A 124 -4.69 -5.54 18.25
C CYS A 124 -4.08 -6.93 18.00
N PHE A 125 -2.87 -6.98 17.42
CA PHE A 125 -2.15 -8.22 17.18
C PHE A 125 -1.90 -8.99 18.49
N SER A 126 -1.29 -8.32 19.47
CA SER A 126 -0.84 -8.95 20.71
C SER A 126 -2.01 -9.42 21.57
N ALA A 127 -3.04 -8.59 21.73
CA ALA A 127 -4.23 -8.94 22.51
C ALA A 127 -5.00 -10.10 21.86
N THR A 128 -5.14 -10.09 20.53
CA THR A 128 -5.81 -11.19 19.81
C THR A 128 -5.02 -12.50 19.95
N ASN A 129 -3.70 -12.44 19.76
CA ASN A 129 -2.85 -13.62 19.88
C ASN A 129 -2.85 -14.19 21.31
N PHE A 130 -2.87 -13.33 22.33
CA PHE A 130 -2.93 -13.73 23.74
C PHE A 130 -4.20 -14.51 24.09
N VAL A 131 -5.36 -14.14 23.52
CA VAL A 131 -6.63 -14.85 23.73
C VAL A 131 -6.74 -16.12 22.85
N GLY A 132 -5.73 -16.39 22.02
CA GLY A 132 -5.68 -17.55 21.11
C GLY A 132 -6.43 -17.33 19.79
N GLY A 133 -6.63 -16.08 19.39
CA GLY A 133 -7.12 -15.70 18.07
C GLY A 133 -6.00 -15.50 17.06
N ASN A 134 -6.32 -15.45 15.77
CA ASN A 134 -5.34 -15.10 14.75
C ASN A 134 -5.07 -13.57 14.75
N GLY A 135 -3.90 -13.17 15.25
CA GLY A 135 -3.48 -11.77 15.28
C GLY A 135 -3.31 -11.13 13.89
N PHE A 136 -2.83 -11.86 12.88
CA PHE A 136 -2.72 -11.35 11.50
C PHE A 136 -4.10 -11.03 10.92
N LEU A 137 -5.08 -11.92 11.12
CA LEU A 137 -6.45 -11.71 10.68
C LEU A 137 -7.08 -10.50 11.38
N ALA A 138 -6.84 -10.36 12.69
CA ALA A 138 -7.38 -9.23 13.44
C ALA A 138 -6.80 -7.89 12.99
N VAL A 139 -5.49 -7.82 12.76
CA VAL A 139 -4.85 -6.61 12.20
C VAL A 139 -5.38 -6.31 10.80
N TYR A 140 -5.50 -7.32 9.94
CA TYR A 140 -6.04 -7.14 8.59
C TYR A 140 -7.47 -6.56 8.61
N LEU A 141 -8.38 -7.17 9.36
CA LEU A 141 -9.77 -6.72 9.44
C LEU A 141 -9.91 -5.36 10.13
N SER A 142 -9.10 -5.11 11.16
CA SER A 142 -9.01 -3.81 11.82
C SER A 142 -8.58 -2.74 10.81
N ALA A 143 -7.52 -2.99 10.05
CA ALA A 143 -7.01 -2.06 9.03
C ALA A 143 -8.01 -1.83 7.88
N VAL A 144 -8.68 -2.88 7.39
CA VAL A 144 -9.75 -2.75 6.39
C VAL A 144 -10.90 -1.90 6.92
N TYR A 145 -11.29 -2.10 8.19
CA TYR A 145 -12.32 -1.28 8.82
C TYR A 145 -11.87 0.18 8.93
N LEU A 146 -10.69 0.46 9.53
CA LEU A 146 -10.15 1.82 9.67
C LEU A 146 -10.02 2.53 8.33
N GLY A 147 -9.54 1.83 7.30
CA GLY A 147 -9.38 2.35 5.94
C GLY A 147 -10.69 2.85 5.33
N ASN A 148 -11.83 2.30 5.76
CA ASN A 148 -13.17 2.69 5.31
C ASN A 148 -13.85 3.75 6.19
N GLN A 149 -13.26 4.14 7.32
CA GLN A 149 -13.81 5.17 8.20
C GLN A 149 -13.28 6.58 7.86
N GLU A 150 -14.00 7.60 8.34
CA GLU A 150 -13.49 8.96 8.40
C GLU A 150 -12.57 9.12 9.60
N LEU A 151 -11.30 9.44 9.35
CA LEU A 151 -10.26 9.57 10.37
C LEU A 151 -9.65 10.97 10.29
N ILE A 152 -9.33 11.53 11.45
CA ILE A 152 -8.53 12.76 11.53
C ILE A 152 -7.17 12.50 10.86
N HIS A 153 -6.72 13.42 10.00
CA HIS A 153 -5.47 13.32 9.23
C HIS A 153 -5.33 12.05 8.36
N LYS A 154 -6.43 11.40 7.93
CA LYS A 154 -6.43 10.14 7.14
C LYS A 154 -5.42 10.11 5.98
N LYS A 155 -5.35 11.17 5.18
CA LYS A 155 -4.43 11.24 4.02
C LYS A 155 -2.97 11.12 4.45
N LYS A 156 -2.57 11.81 5.52
CA LYS A 156 -1.20 11.80 6.07
C LYS A 156 -0.87 10.43 6.67
N ILE A 157 -1.82 9.83 7.41
CA ILE A 157 -1.70 8.47 7.93
C ILE A 157 -1.45 7.47 6.78
N LEU A 158 -2.28 7.48 5.75
CA LEU A 158 -2.14 6.57 4.61
C LEU A 158 -0.81 6.76 3.86
N LYS A 159 -0.37 8.01 3.68
CA LYS A 159 0.93 8.31 3.04
C LYS A 159 2.10 7.78 3.88
N ALA A 160 2.06 7.95 5.20
CA ALA A 160 3.08 7.41 6.09
C ALA A 160 3.11 5.87 6.05
N TRP A 161 1.93 5.23 6.04
CA TRP A 161 1.82 3.77 5.93
C TRP A 161 2.32 3.20 4.59
N ASP A 162 2.15 3.92 3.48
CA ASP A 162 2.76 3.52 2.19
C ASP A 162 4.30 3.51 2.31
N GLY A 163 4.88 4.54 2.93
CA GLY A 163 6.32 4.59 3.23
C GLY A 163 6.78 3.44 4.14
N PHE A 164 6.05 3.17 5.22
CA PHE A 164 6.36 2.05 6.12
C PHE A 164 6.24 0.69 5.44
N ALA A 165 5.22 0.49 4.61
CA ALA A 165 5.05 -0.75 3.87
C ALA A 165 6.24 -1.00 2.94
N TRP A 166 6.70 0.02 2.22
CA TRP A 166 7.89 -0.06 1.37
C TRP A 166 9.17 -0.38 2.17
N LEU A 167 9.37 0.32 3.28
CA LEU A 167 10.52 0.07 4.15
C LEU A 167 10.52 -1.37 4.67
N MET A 168 9.40 -1.83 5.20
CA MET A 168 9.27 -3.19 5.73
C MET A 168 9.43 -4.25 4.63
N GLN A 169 8.93 -3.99 3.42
CA GLN A 169 9.13 -4.88 2.27
C GLN A 169 10.61 -5.02 1.91
N ILE A 170 11.37 -3.91 1.88
CA ILE A 170 12.81 -3.94 1.60
C ILE A 170 13.56 -4.69 2.69
N VAL A 171 13.29 -4.38 3.96
CA VAL A 171 13.92 -5.05 5.11
C VAL A 171 13.63 -6.55 5.06
N LEU A 172 12.40 -6.94 4.77
CA LEU A 172 11.97 -8.32 4.69
C LEU A 172 12.65 -9.07 3.54
N PHE A 173 12.70 -8.53 2.33
CA PHE A 173 13.45 -9.16 1.23
C PHE A 173 14.95 -9.26 1.49
N LEU A 174 15.56 -8.22 2.08
CA LEU A 174 16.98 -8.20 2.41
C LEU A 174 17.33 -9.28 3.45
N THR A 175 16.56 -9.34 4.54
CA THR A 175 16.76 -10.33 5.62
C THR A 175 16.56 -11.75 5.13
N LEU A 176 15.54 -12.01 4.32
CA LEU A 176 15.30 -13.32 3.73
C LEU A 176 16.40 -13.72 2.74
N GLY A 177 16.92 -12.78 1.94
CA GLY A 177 18.06 -13.03 1.06
C GLY A 177 19.33 -13.42 1.83
N LEU A 178 19.56 -12.81 3.01
CA LEU A 178 20.68 -13.14 3.89
C LEU A 178 20.52 -14.52 4.58
N LEU A 179 19.29 -15.02 4.73
CA LEU A 179 19.02 -16.30 5.38
C LEU A 179 19.36 -17.50 4.48
N VAL A 180 19.51 -17.30 3.17
CA VAL A 180 19.64 -18.39 2.19
C VAL A 180 21.09 -18.65 1.80
N PHE A 181 21.48 -19.92 1.82
CA PHE A 181 22.77 -20.37 1.30
C PHE A 181 22.62 -20.93 -0.13
N PRO A 182 23.23 -20.31 -1.16
CA PRO A 182 23.10 -20.77 -2.54
C PRO A 182 23.48 -22.24 -2.75
N LYS A 183 24.48 -22.74 -2.00
CA LYS A 183 24.91 -24.14 -2.05
C LYS A 183 23.80 -25.13 -1.66
N GLN A 184 22.87 -24.73 -0.78
CA GLN A 184 21.75 -25.56 -0.34
C GLN A 184 20.56 -25.51 -1.30
N ILE A 185 20.51 -24.51 -2.19
CA ILE A 185 19.46 -24.38 -3.22
C ILE A 185 19.75 -25.29 -4.42
N VAL A 186 21.02 -25.45 -4.83
CA VAL A 186 21.41 -26.22 -6.02
C VAL A 186 20.76 -27.62 -6.08
N PRO A 187 20.73 -28.42 -4.99
CA PRO A 187 20.11 -29.75 -5.02
C PRO A 187 18.59 -29.72 -5.22
N VAL A 188 17.91 -28.65 -4.82
CA VAL A 188 16.44 -28.57 -4.87
C VAL A 188 15.91 -27.86 -6.12
N ILE A 189 16.77 -27.35 -7.01
CA ILE A 189 16.37 -26.60 -8.21
C ILE A 189 15.38 -27.40 -9.08
N GLY A 190 15.69 -28.67 -9.37
CA GLY A 190 14.83 -29.49 -10.24
C GLY A 190 13.43 -29.69 -9.65
N ILE A 191 13.36 -30.05 -8.37
CA ILE A 191 12.10 -30.24 -7.64
C ILE A 191 11.35 -28.92 -7.54
N GLY A 192 12.03 -27.85 -7.13
CA GLY A 192 11.46 -26.52 -6.98
C GLY A 192 10.90 -25.97 -8.30
N LEU A 193 11.57 -26.23 -9.43
CA LEU A 193 11.10 -25.82 -10.75
C LEU A 193 9.83 -26.56 -11.17
N ILE A 194 9.79 -27.88 -10.98
CA ILE A 194 8.61 -28.70 -11.27
C ILE A 194 7.42 -28.22 -10.44
N ILE A 195 7.61 -28.05 -9.13
CA ILE A 195 6.55 -27.59 -8.22
C ILE A 195 6.10 -26.17 -8.58
N SER A 196 7.04 -25.26 -8.84
CA SER A 196 6.73 -23.88 -9.24
C SER A 196 5.89 -23.85 -10.52
N LEU A 197 6.31 -24.57 -11.56
CA LEU A 197 5.60 -24.63 -12.83
C LEU A 197 4.22 -25.27 -12.69
N PHE A 198 4.10 -26.37 -11.94
CA PHE A 198 2.82 -27.00 -11.63
C PHE A 198 1.88 -26.02 -10.94
N LEU A 199 2.40 -25.27 -9.98
CA LEU A 199 1.60 -24.31 -9.24
C LEU A 199 1.14 -23.12 -10.10
N ILE A 200 2.00 -22.62 -10.99
CA ILE A 200 1.71 -21.49 -11.89
C ILE A 200 0.71 -21.90 -12.98
N VAL A 201 0.92 -23.07 -13.61
CA VAL A 201 0.19 -23.49 -14.82
C VAL A 201 -1.08 -24.29 -14.49
N ILE A 202 -1.10 -25.03 -13.38
CA ILE A 202 -2.17 -25.97 -13.06
C ILE A 202 -2.88 -25.55 -11.78
N ALA A 203 -2.20 -25.57 -10.63
CA ALA A 203 -2.88 -25.43 -9.34
C ALA A 203 -3.61 -24.08 -9.21
N ARG A 204 -2.95 -22.99 -9.62
CA ARG A 204 -3.50 -21.65 -9.52
C ARG A 204 -4.65 -21.40 -10.51
N PRO A 205 -4.54 -21.72 -11.81
CA PRO A 205 -5.68 -21.65 -12.72
C PRO A 205 -6.86 -22.51 -12.28
N VAL A 206 -6.63 -23.76 -11.88
CA VAL A 206 -7.72 -24.65 -11.45
C VAL A 206 -8.44 -24.08 -10.21
N SER A 207 -7.69 -23.66 -9.19
CA SER A 207 -8.28 -23.08 -7.97
C SER A 207 -9.06 -21.79 -8.23
N VAL A 208 -8.52 -20.88 -9.03
CA VAL A 208 -9.20 -19.62 -9.39
C VAL A 208 -10.44 -19.88 -10.24
N PHE A 209 -10.35 -20.76 -11.24
CA PHE A 209 -11.50 -21.07 -12.09
C PHE A 209 -12.64 -21.68 -11.30
N ILE A 210 -12.36 -22.66 -10.43
CA ILE A 210 -13.36 -23.30 -9.55
C ILE A 210 -13.99 -22.26 -8.61
N SER A 211 -13.17 -21.44 -7.95
CA SER A 211 -13.65 -20.44 -6.99
C SER A 211 -14.50 -19.34 -7.66
N LEU A 212 -14.26 -19.06 -8.94
CA LEU A 212 -14.96 -18.03 -9.71
C LEU A 212 -16.12 -18.55 -10.57
N ILE A 213 -16.43 -19.86 -10.54
CA ILE A 213 -17.62 -20.44 -11.19
C ILE A 213 -18.91 -19.66 -10.84
N PRO A 214 -19.23 -19.37 -9.57
CA PRO A 214 -20.52 -18.76 -9.23
C PRO A 214 -20.63 -17.26 -9.59
N PHE A 215 -19.50 -16.56 -9.76
CA PHE A 215 -19.46 -15.09 -9.86
C PHE A 215 -19.56 -14.55 -11.30
N ARG A 216 -19.76 -15.40 -12.31
CA ARG A 216 -19.95 -15.02 -13.74
C ARG A 216 -18.90 -14.02 -14.28
N ILE A 217 -17.65 -14.11 -13.81
CA ILE A 217 -16.56 -13.22 -14.23
C ILE A 217 -16.08 -13.58 -15.66
N GLN A 218 -15.78 -12.57 -16.47
CA GLN A 218 -15.25 -12.75 -17.83
C GLN A 218 -13.99 -13.64 -17.83
N ALA A 219 -13.88 -14.55 -18.80
CA ALA A 219 -12.77 -15.51 -18.88
C ALA A 219 -11.39 -14.84 -18.89
N ARG A 220 -11.25 -13.69 -19.57
CA ARG A 220 -9.99 -12.91 -19.61
C ARG A 220 -9.56 -12.46 -18.20
N SER A 221 -10.51 -11.98 -17.40
CA SER A 221 -10.26 -11.59 -16.01
C SER A 221 -9.87 -12.80 -15.14
N ARG A 222 -10.53 -13.96 -15.32
CA ARG A 222 -10.16 -15.19 -14.61
C ARG A 222 -8.74 -15.66 -14.93
N TRP A 223 -8.33 -15.58 -16.19
CA TRP A 223 -6.96 -15.88 -16.59
C TRP A 223 -5.94 -14.92 -15.97
N LEU A 224 -6.22 -13.61 -15.96
CA LEU A 224 -5.33 -12.65 -15.32
C LEU A 224 -5.22 -12.90 -13.81
N ILE A 225 -6.34 -13.12 -13.11
CA ILE A 225 -6.34 -13.42 -11.66
C ILE A 225 -5.54 -14.69 -11.36
N SER A 226 -5.65 -15.70 -12.23
CA SER A 226 -4.85 -16.92 -12.15
C SER A 226 -3.36 -16.61 -12.33
N TRP A 227 -3.01 -15.77 -13.30
CA TRP A 227 -1.62 -15.43 -13.61
C TRP A 227 -0.94 -14.55 -12.55
N VAL A 228 -1.71 -13.65 -11.92
CA VAL A 228 -1.23 -12.68 -10.93
C VAL A 228 -0.83 -13.33 -9.60
N GLY A 229 -1.10 -14.63 -9.38
CA GLY A 229 -0.74 -15.37 -8.16
C GLY A 229 0.76 -15.52 -7.92
N LEU A 230 1.45 -14.40 -7.75
CA LEU A 230 2.87 -14.26 -7.51
C LEU A 230 3.14 -14.55 -6.04
N ARG A 231 4.06 -15.48 -5.79
CA ARG A 231 4.54 -15.84 -4.46
C ARG A 231 5.69 -14.93 -4.12
N GLY A 232 5.42 -13.95 -3.27
CA GLY A 232 6.42 -13.00 -2.82
C GLY A 232 7.16 -13.53 -1.60
N ALA A 233 7.38 -12.65 -0.65
CA ALA A 233 8.23 -12.94 0.49
C ALA A 233 7.50 -13.61 1.67
N VAL A 234 6.16 -13.47 1.76
CA VAL A 234 5.35 -14.04 2.83
C VAL A 234 5.49 -15.57 2.94
N PRO A 235 5.43 -16.37 1.85
CA PRO A 235 5.74 -17.80 1.91
C PRO A 235 7.10 -18.12 2.54
N ILE A 236 8.13 -17.32 2.23
CA ILE A 236 9.48 -17.56 2.76
C ILE A 236 9.51 -17.32 4.27
N VAL A 237 8.83 -16.27 4.76
CA VAL A 237 8.65 -16.05 6.20
C VAL A 237 7.92 -17.23 6.83
N PHE A 238 6.84 -17.72 6.20
CA PHE A 238 6.09 -18.86 6.73
C PHE A 238 6.89 -20.15 6.77
N ALA A 239 7.83 -20.35 5.84
CA ALA A 239 8.76 -21.47 5.87
C ALA A 239 9.74 -21.43 7.05
N THR A 240 9.90 -20.30 7.73
CA THR A 240 10.71 -20.22 8.96
C THR A 240 10.03 -20.86 10.17
N TYR A 241 8.69 -20.93 10.22
CA TYR A 241 7.97 -21.57 11.33
C TYR A 241 8.32 -23.05 11.52
N PRO A 242 8.28 -23.92 10.49
CA PRO A 242 8.71 -25.31 10.65
C PRO A 242 10.20 -25.44 10.95
N LEU A 243 11.03 -24.49 10.50
CA LEU A 243 12.46 -24.45 10.81
C LEU A 243 12.71 -24.18 12.29
N ILE A 244 11.99 -23.20 12.86
CA ILE A 244 12.04 -22.86 14.28
C ILE A 244 11.45 -24.00 15.13
N ALA A 245 10.41 -24.66 14.64
CA ALA A 245 9.78 -25.80 15.30
C ALA A 245 10.64 -27.08 15.27
N GLY A 246 11.76 -27.08 14.55
CA GLY A 246 12.69 -28.22 14.49
C GLY A 246 12.18 -29.41 13.68
N ALA A 247 11.30 -29.19 12.69
CA ALA A 247 10.83 -30.28 11.83
C ALA A 247 11.99 -30.85 10.98
N GLU A 248 12.09 -32.19 10.87
CA GLU A 248 13.25 -32.88 10.27
C GLU A 248 13.59 -32.40 8.85
N LYS A 249 12.57 -32.19 8.00
CA LYS A 249 12.75 -31.73 6.61
C LYS A 249 12.55 -30.22 6.42
N ALA A 250 12.54 -29.44 7.50
CA ALA A 250 12.26 -28.01 7.43
C ALA A 250 13.23 -27.24 6.52
N GLY A 251 14.52 -27.59 6.55
CA GLY A 251 15.53 -26.97 5.66
C GLY A 251 15.24 -27.22 4.17
N MET A 252 14.80 -28.43 3.82
CA MET A 252 14.42 -28.76 2.44
C MET A 252 13.16 -27.99 2.02
N ILE A 253 12.14 -27.91 2.89
CA ILE A 253 10.92 -27.13 2.65
C ILE A 253 11.26 -25.66 2.45
N PHE A 254 12.07 -25.08 3.32
CA PHE A 254 12.50 -23.68 3.23
C PHE A 254 13.19 -23.39 1.89
N ASN A 255 14.15 -24.22 1.49
CA ASN A 255 14.88 -24.06 0.24
C ASN A 255 13.96 -24.20 -1.00
N ILE A 256 13.01 -25.14 -0.97
CA ILE A 256 12.00 -25.30 -2.04
C ILE A 256 11.10 -24.06 -2.13
N VAL A 257 10.56 -23.59 -0.99
CA VAL A 257 9.67 -22.41 -0.94
C VAL A 257 10.39 -21.17 -1.43
N PHE A 258 11.65 -20.98 -1.01
CA PHE A 258 12.48 -19.89 -1.47
C PHE A 258 12.67 -19.93 -2.99
N PHE A 259 13.03 -21.10 -3.54
CA PHE A 259 13.20 -21.27 -4.98
C PHE A 259 11.89 -21.02 -5.76
N ILE A 260 10.76 -21.51 -5.25
CA ILE A 260 9.43 -21.27 -5.83
C ILE A 260 9.12 -19.77 -5.85
N SER A 261 9.42 -19.05 -4.76
CA SER A 261 9.14 -17.61 -4.64
C SER A 261 9.98 -16.81 -5.63
N ILE A 262 11.28 -17.08 -5.74
CA ILE A 262 12.15 -16.45 -6.75
C ILE A 262 11.64 -16.73 -8.16
N THR A 263 11.37 -18.00 -8.48
CA THR A 263 10.92 -18.40 -9.81
C THR A 263 9.59 -17.74 -10.16
N SER A 264 8.68 -17.65 -9.20
CA SER A 264 7.39 -16.97 -9.34
C SER A 264 7.56 -15.47 -9.61
N VAL A 265 8.38 -14.77 -8.82
CA VAL A 265 8.67 -13.34 -9.02
C VAL A 265 9.33 -13.08 -10.38
N LEU A 266 10.30 -13.92 -10.78
CA LEU A 266 10.98 -13.78 -12.06
C LEU A 266 10.04 -14.05 -13.25
N ILE A 267 9.36 -15.19 -13.26
CA ILE A 267 8.50 -15.58 -14.39
C ILE A 267 7.23 -14.72 -14.42
N GLN A 268 6.44 -14.72 -13.34
CA GLN A 268 5.16 -14.01 -13.33
C GLN A 268 5.36 -12.50 -13.23
N GLY A 269 6.35 -12.01 -12.48
CA GLY A 269 6.61 -10.57 -12.37
C GLY A 269 7.02 -9.94 -13.71
N ILE A 270 7.93 -10.57 -14.46
CA ILE A 270 8.37 -10.06 -15.77
C ILE A 270 7.23 -10.15 -16.80
N THR A 271 6.46 -11.26 -16.79
CA THR A 271 5.41 -11.49 -17.79
C THR A 271 4.10 -10.78 -17.50
N LEU A 272 3.84 -10.38 -16.24
CA LEU A 272 2.58 -9.78 -15.81
C LEU A 272 2.13 -8.56 -16.65
N PRO A 273 2.98 -7.54 -16.89
CA PRO A 273 2.59 -6.40 -17.73
C PRO A 273 2.21 -6.81 -19.16
N VAL A 274 2.90 -7.82 -19.71
CA VAL A 274 2.67 -8.33 -21.06
C VAL A 274 1.34 -9.08 -21.13
N VAL A 275 1.09 -9.99 -20.18
CA VAL A 275 -0.15 -10.75 -20.10
C VAL A 275 -1.36 -9.84 -19.86
N ALA A 276 -1.23 -8.83 -19.01
CA ALA A 276 -2.30 -7.84 -18.78
C ALA A 276 -2.67 -7.08 -20.06
N LYS A 277 -1.67 -6.67 -20.85
CA LYS A 277 -1.89 -6.01 -22.15
C LYS A 277 -2.51 -6.96 -23.18
N TRP A 278 -2.01 -8.19 -23.26
CA TRP A 278 -2.52 -9.21 -24.19
C TRP A 278 -3.98 -9.57 -23.92
N LEU A 279 -4.38 -9.63 -22.65
CA LEU A 279 -5.77 -9.86 -22.24
C LEU A 279 -6.67 -8.61 -22.39
N HIS A 280 -6.13 -7.47 -22.85
CA HIS A 280 -6.83 -6.18 -22.98
C HIS A 280 -7.43 -5.65 -21.66
N LEU A 281 -6.78 -5.96 -20.53
CA LEU A 281 -7.22 -5.59 -19.18
C LEU A 281 -6.48 -4.38 -18.61
N THR A 282 -5.72 -3.66 -19.42
CA THR A 282 -5.00 -2.43 -19.03
C THR A 282 -5.79 -1.17 -19.37
N LEU A 283 -5.84 -0.21 -18.45
CA LEU A 283 -6.43 1.10 -18.68
C LEU A 283 -5.55 1.94 -19.63
N PRO A 284 -6.15 2.69 -20.58
CA PRO A 284 -5.43 3.69 -21.36
C PRO A 284 -4.81 4.74 -20.44
N GLU A 285 -3.64 5.26 -20.82
CA GLU A 285 -2.88 6.24 -20.02
C GLU A 285 -3.69 7.48 -19.61
N LYS A 286 -4.61 7.90 -20.45
CA LYS A 286 -5.50 9.05 -20.22
C LYS A 286 -6.58 8.83 -19.15
N LEU A 287 -6.83 7.59 -18.73
CA LEU A 287 -7.87 7.21 -17.75
C LEU A 287 -7.30 6.67 -16.43
N LYS A 288 -5.97 6.76 -16.23
CA LYS A 288 -5.34 6.32 -14.98
C LYS A 288 -5.76 7.25 -13.83
N GLN A 289 -6.45 6.69 -12.83
CA GLN A 289 -6.72 7.40 -11.58
C GLN A 289 -5.38 7.64 -10.87
N ARG A 290 -5.07 8.91 -10.56
CA ARG A 290 -3.86 9.31 -9.84
C ARG A 290 -4.02 8.91 -8.37
N THR A 291 -3.12 8.07 -7.87
CA THR A 291 -3.00 7.72 -6.45
C THR A 291 -2.59 8.98 -5.66
N PRO A 292 -2.85 9.11 -4.33
CA PRO A 292 -2.35 10.25 -3.56
C PRO A 292 -0.83 10.46 -3.67
N ALA A 293 -0.06 9.37 -3.79
CA ALA A 293 1.38 9.42 -4.09
C ALA A 293 1.69 9.99 -5.49
N ASP A 294 0.79 9.85 -6.47
CA ASP A 294 0.91 10.44 -7.81
C ASP A 294 0.45 11.91 -7.81
N MET A 295 -0.33 12.35 -6.81
CA MET A 295 -0.74 13.75 -6.64
C MET A 295 0.41 14.62 -6.12
N ASP A 296 1.33 14.06 -5.35
CA ASP A 296 2.55 14.76 -4.91
C ASP A 296 3.53 15.00 -6.07
N ILE A 297 3.40 14.26 -7.18
CA ILE A 297 4.17 14.50 -8.43
C ILE A 297 3.43 15.53 -9.29
N THR A 298 2.87 16.57 -8.67
CA THR A 298 2.41 17.75 -9.41
C THR A 298 3.57 18.72 -9.59
N ASP A 299 4.57 18.28 -10.35
CA ASP A 299 5.45 19.18 -11.11
C ASP A 299 4.71 19.83 -12.30
N SER A 300 3.47 19.40 -12.57
CA SER A 300 2.69 19.82 -13.74
C SER A 300 1.82 21.06 -13.53
N ILE A 301 1.83 21.65 -12.34
CA ILE A 301 1.36 23.03 -12.16
C ILE A 301 2.50 23.75 -11.45
N LYS A 302 3.41 24.36 -12.22
CA LYS A 302 4.44 25.26 -11.69
C LYS A 302 3.84 26.57 -11.16
N SER A 303 2.65 26.51 -10.54
CA SER A 303 2.00 27.68 -9.99
C SER A 303 2.74 28.07 -8.72
N ILE A 304 3.39 29.22 -8.76
CA ILE A 304 4.06 29.83 -7.62
C ILE A 304 3.00 30.61 -6.85
N LEU A 305 2.83 30.29 -5.58
CA LEU A 305 2.01 31.06 -4.64
C LEU A 305 2.94 31.86 -3.74
N THR A 306 2.84 33.19 -3.81
CA THR A 306 3.68 34.10 -3.02
C THR A 306 2.84 35.16 -2.33
N GLU A 307 3.22 35.51 -1.11
CA GLU A 307 2.67 36.65 -0.39
C GLU A 307 3.53 37.89 -0.65
N ILE A 308 2.90 38.96 -1.15
CA ILE A 308 3.55 40.23 -1.46
C ILE A 308 2.94 41.31 -0.58
N VAL A 309 3.77 41.97 0.22
CA VAL A 309 3.37 43.13 1.03
C VAL A 309 3.52 44.39 0.20
N ILE A 310 2.48 45.22 0.14
CA ILE A 310 2.54 46.52 -0.54
C ILE A 310 3.15 47.56 0.40
N PRO A 311 4.36 48.06 0.14
CA PRO A 311 4.95 49.14 0.92
C PRO A 311 4.22 50.45 0.66
N GLU A 312 4.24 51.36 1.64
CA GLU A 312 3.67 52.71 1.54
C GLU A 312 4.22 53.52 0.35
N THR A 313 5.42 53.19 -0.12
CA THR A 313 6.08 53.86 -1.25
C THR A 313 5.70 53.31 -2.62
N SER A 314 4.87 52.26 -2.70
CA SER A 314 4.50 51.65 -3.97
C SER A 314 3.52 52.53 -4.75
N LEU A 315 3.77 52.72 -6.05
CA LEU A 315 2.86 53.39 -6.98
C LEU A 315 1.54 52.65 -7.21
N ALA A 316 1.40 51.41 -6.70
CA ALA A 316 0.17 50.64 -6.75
C ALA A 316 -0.84 51.04 -5.66
N VAL A 317 -0.41 51.77 -4.63
CA VAL A 317 -1.30 52.26 -3.57
C VAL A 317 -2.33 53.24 -4.15
N GLY A 318 -3.60 52.99 -3.88
CA GLY A 318 -4.73 53.79 -4.36
C GLY A 318 -5.22 53.43 -5.77
N ARG A 319 -4.55 52.51 -6.48
CA ARG A 319 -5.00 52.04 -7.80
C ARG A 319 -5.90 50.82 -7.69
N GLN A 320 -6.78 50.65 -8.69
CA GLN A 320 -7.59 49.43 -8.82
C GLN A 320 -6.75 48.30 -9.44
N ILE A 321 -7.03 47.06 -9.05
CA ILE A 321 -6.31 45.88 -9.58
C ILE A 321 -6.33 45.82 -11.11
N VAL A 322 -7.45 46.22 -11.74
CA VAL A 322 -7.59 46.25 -13.20
C VAL A 322 -6.63 47.24 -13.87
N GLU A 323 -6.25 48.33 -13.18
CA GLU A 323 -5.37 49.39 -13.71
C GLU A 323 -3.89 49.01 -13.66
N LEU A 324 -3.54 47.98 -12.88
CA LEU A 324 -2.16 47.50 -12.75
C LEU A 324 -1.70 46.64 -13.94
N GLY A 325 -2.64 46.19 -14.79
CA GLY A 325 -2.31 45.40 -15.98
C GLY A 325 -1.63 44.08 -15.67
N LEU A 326 -2.04 43.40 -14.59
CA LEU A 326 -1.47 42.11 -14.20
C LEU A 326 -1.57 41.08 -15.35
N PRO A 327 -0.57 40.21 -15.52
CA PRO A 327 -0.59 39.21 -16.57
C PRO A 327 -1.76 38.24 -16.36
N LYS A 328 -2.40 37.80 -17.45
CA LYS A 328 -3.54 36.86 -17.40
C LYS A 328 -3.20 35.50 -16.76
N THR A 329 -1.91 35.21 -16.65
CA THR A 329 -1.32 34.02 -16.04
C THR A 329 -1.06 34.20 -14.53
N SER A 330 -1.51 35.31 -13.93
CA SER A 330 -1.42 35.56 -12.48
C SER A 330 -2.74 36.07 -11.91
N VAL A 331 -3.09 35.60 -10.73
CA VAL A 331 -4.33 35.95 -10.03
C VAL A 331 -4.03 36.26 -8.57
N ILE A 332 -4.52 37.39 -8.08
CA ILE A 332 -4.53 37.68 -6.64
C ILE A 332 -5.67 36.86 -6.03
N SER A 333 -5.34 35.88 -5.19
CA SER A 333 -6.30 34.95 -4.59
C SER A 333 -7.07 35.60 -3.44
N TYR A 334 -6.37 36.35 -2.59
CA TYR A 334 -6.96 37.13 -1.51
C TYR A 334 -6.06 38.31 -1.13
N ILE A 335 -6.66 39.30 -0.45
CA ILE A 335 -5.96 40.43 0.17
C ILE A 335 -6.22 40.37 1.67
N GLN A 336 -5.16 40.43 2.47
CA GLN A 336 -5.26 40.62 3.92
C GLN A 336 -5.02 42.09 4.26
N ARG A 337 -6.03 42.72 4.84
CA ARG A 337 -6.01 44.12 5.31
C ARG A 337 -6.55 44.16 6.73
N ASP A 338 -5.81 44.75 7.67
CA ASP A 338 -6.21 44.86 9.08
C ASP A 338 -6.70 43.52 9.68
N TYR A 339 -5.99 42.42 9.39
CA TYR A 339 -6.33 41.06 9.82
C TYR A 339 -7.66 40.49 9.29
N LYS A 340 -8.24 41.11 8.26
CA LYS A 340 -9.41 40.61 7.54
C LYS A 340 -9.03 40.18 6.13
N TYR A 341 -9.62 39.07 5.69
CA TYR A 341 -9.45 38.56 4.34
C TYR A 341 -10.54 39.13 3.42
N LEU A 342 -10.13 39.72 2.31
CA LEU A 342 -10.99 40.22 1.26
C LEU A 342 -10.77 39.41 -0.02
N THR A 343 -11.85 39.03 -0.70
CA THR A 343 -11.77 38.46 -2.06
C THR A 343 -11.64 39.62 -3.06
N PRO A 344 -10.50 39.76 -3.75
CA PRO A 344 -10.28 40.86 -4.68
C PRO A 344 -11.14 40.72 -5.93
N THR A 345 -11.64 41.86 -6.40
CA THR A 345 -12.23 42.04 -7.73
C THR A 345 -11.39 43.04 -8.53
N GLY A 346 -11.60 43.14 -9.85
CA GLY A 346 -10.89 44.12 -10.67
C GLY A 346 -11.05 45.58 -10.19
N SER A 347 -12.15 45.90 -9.51
CA SER A 347 -12.45 47.21 -8.93
C SER A 347 -11.88 47.43 -7.52
N THR A 348 -11.26 46.40 -6.92
CA THR A 348 -10.69 46.51 -5.57
C THR A 348 -9.48 47.42 -5.60
N THR A 349 -9.47 48.43 -4.74
CA THR A 349 -8.35 49.36 -4.58
C THR A 349 -7.33 48.82 -3.58
N LEU A 350 -6.06 48.85 -3.98
CA LEU A 350 -4.96 48.44 -3.11
C LEU A 350 -4.60 49.56 -2.14
N MET A 351 -4.37 49.22 -0.88
CA MET A 351 -3.95 50.15 0.17
C MET A 351 -2.52 49.82 0.62
N ALA A 352 -1.87 50.79 1.26
CA ALA A 352 -0.58 50.55 1.87
C ALA A 352 -0.70 49.49 2.97
N ASN A 353 0.33 48.65 3.08
CA ASN A 353 0.42 47.52 4.02
C ASN A 353 -0.57 46.37 3.76
N ASP A 354 -1.25 46.36 2.61
CA ASP A 354 -1.99 45.18 2.16
C ASP A 354 -1.02 44.02 1.91
N VAL A 355 -1.42 42.80 2.32
CA VAL A 355 -0.72 41.56 1.97
C VAL A 355 -1.52 40.84 0.89
N LEU A 356 -0.91 40.72 -0.29
CA LEU A 356 -1.51 40.07 -1.45
C LEU A 356 -1.01 38.64 -1.55
N SER A 357 -1.92 37.66 -1.58
CA SER A 357 -1.56 36.29 -1.99
C SER A 357 -1.74 36.16 -3.49
N VAL A 358 -0.62 36.04 -4.22
CA VAL A 358 -0.58 35.99 -5.69
C VAL A 358 -0.23 34.57 -6.14
N LEU A 359 -1.08 34.02 -7.00
CA LEU A 359 -0.86 32.76 -7.69
C LEU A 359 -0.42 33.05 -9.13
N SER A 360 0.77 32.62 -9.53
CA SER A 360 1.34 32.84 -10.88
C SER A 360 1.75 31.53 -11.53
N GLU A 361 1.51 31.34 -12.82
CA GLU A 361 1.80 30.09 -13.55
C GLU A 361 3.30 29.75 -13.66
N ASN A 362 4.19 30.74 -13.59
CA ASN A 362 5.64 30.59 -13.67
C ASN A 362 6.39 31.80 -13.06
N GLN A 363 7.71 31.68 -12.91
CA GLN A 363 8.57 32.72 -12.34
C GLN A 363 8.52 34.03 -13.15
N ASP A 364 8.52 33.94 -14.49
CA ASP A 364 8.49 35.11 -15.37
C ASP A 364 7.22 35.94 -15.17
N SER A 365 6.06 35.28 -15.00
CA SER A 365 4.79 35.96 -14.71
C SER A 365 4.84 36.65 -13.35
N LEU A 366 5.46 36.02 -12.35
CA LEU A 366 5.62 36.62 -11.02
C LEU A 366 6.53 37.85 -11.07
N THR A 367 7.62 37.83 -11.85
CA THR A 367 8.50 39.00 -12.04
C THR A 367 7.74 40.17 -12.70
N ILE A 368 6.82 39.88 -13.63
CA ILE A 368 5.94 40.91 -14.22
C ILE A 368 5.01 41.48 -13.15
N VAL A 369 4.45 40.65 -12.25
CA VAL A 369 3.63 41.13 -11.12
C VAL A 369 4.42 42.07 -10.21
N TYR A 370 5.65 41.71 -9.83
CA TYR A 370 6.51 42.60 -9.03
C TYR A 370 6.75 43.95 -9.72
N ARG A 371 6.96 43.95 -11.05
CA ARG A 371 7.11 45.19 -11.82
C ARG A 371 5.83 46.02 -11.87
N CYS A 372 4.66 45.39 -12.04
CA CYS A 372 3.36 46.07 -12.00
C CYS A 372 3.08 46.71 -10.63
N LEU A 373 3.60 46.12 -9.55
CA LEU A 373 3.48 46.63 -8.18
C LEU A 373 4.60 47.61 -7.79
N ASP A 374 5.51 47.94 -8.71
CA ASP A 374 6.68 48.80 -8.46
C ASP A 374 7.57 48.30 -7.31
N LEU A 375 7.79 46.98 -7.27
CA LEU A 375 8.59 46.31 -6.26
C LEU A 375 9.86 45.73 -6.87
N LYS A 376 10.98 45.86 -6.14
CA LYS A 376 12.18 45.07 -6.42
C LYS A 376 11.93 43.64 -5.95
N GLU A 377 12.28 42.67 -6.77
CA GLU A 377 12.20 41.24 -6.43
C GLU A 377 12.87 41.00 -5.06
N SER A 378 12.06 40.75 -4.02
CA SER A 378 12.59 40.30 -2.75
C SER A 378 12.85 38.80 -2.89
N VAL A 379 14.13 38.42 -2.86
CA VAL A 379 14.57 37.02 -2.72
C VAL A 379 14.20 36.54 -1.31
N THR A 380 12.92 36.26 -1.11
CA THR A 380 12.39 35.47 0.00
C THR A 380 11.14 34.81 -0.51
N ALA A 381 11.31 33.71 -1.23
CA ALA A 381 10.34 32.63 -1.14
C ALA A 381 10.35 32.19 0.32
N LYS A 382 9.53 32.84 1.17
CA LYS A 382 9.16 32.22 2.43
C LYS A 382 8.39 30.97 2.02
N GLU A 383 8.92 29.82 2.41
CA GLU A 383 8.18 28.57 2.41
C GLU A 383 6.76 28.84 2.94
N PRO A 384 5.73 28.23 2.34
CA PRO A 384 4.39 28.37 2.89
C PRO A 384 4.45 27.92 4.36
N LEU A 385 4.16 28.86 5.26
CA LEU A 385 3.85 28.58 6.65
C LEU A 385 2.57 27.73 6.62
N ILE A 386 2.76 26.41 6.58
CA ILE A 386 1.75 25.43 6.90
C ILE A 386 1.76 25.36 8.44
N ASP A 387 0.98 26.23 9.07
CA ASP A 387 0.47 25.97 10.41
C ASP A 387 -0.77 25.05 10.32
#